data_AF-A0A9N7H2Z4-F1
#
_entry.id   AF-A0A9N7H2Z4-F1
#
_cell.length_a   1.000
_cell.length_b   1.000
_cell.length_c   1.000
_cell.angle_alpha   90.00
_cell.angle_beta   90.00
_cell.angle_gamma   90.00
#
_symmetry.space_group_name_H-M   'P 1'
#
loop_
_entity.id
_entity.type
_entity.pdbx_description
1 polymer ?
#
loop_
_entity_poly.entity_id
_entity_poly.type
_entity_poly.pdbx_seq_one_letter_code
_entity_poly.pdbx_strand_id
1 'polypeptide(L)'
;MSSLGADIQHRPKWISELSVNDRGEFRSNLANAMIPLRSAPELRDLVKFNAMTGETILQYPVPSKHIDIADFRPRPITDVDISQVQEWLQVQALASLSKDTIHQAIEMRAHERQFHPVRDWLVSIEWDRQPRVETWLSQYLRAEDTPYTRAIGTMFLVAMVARVIQPGCKADYLLILEGEQGVRKSTACAILGGEYFSDNMPPVRDGSKDLSQHLQGKWLLEIAEMSSTSKAEAESLKAFVTRPVERYRPPYGRKDIIQPRQCVFIGTTNKSEYLRDETGARRFWPVKVGIDRAVDTAALSADREQLFAEAVQLYRDKVAWWPDGDFEKQYITPEQEGRYEIDPWEASIRDYLQGRSSIQLMEVARQAIFLDIKGVGTAESRRISVILRRLGWEQRKGAKGVRLWRPKV
;
A
#
# COMPACT_ATOMS: atom_id res chain seq x y z
N MET A 1 51.69 -1.84 47.86
CA MET A 1 51.59 -3.31 47.70
C MET A 1 50.11 -3.65 47.71
N SER A 2 49.40 -3.47 46.59
CA SER A 2 49.34 -4.38 45.42
C SER A 2 48.31 -5.50 45.62
N SER A 3 47.06 -5.23 45.25
CA SER A 3 46.14 -6.26 44.75
C SER A 3 45.19 -5.74 43.64
N LEU A 4 45.55 -4.62 42.99
CA LEU A 4 44.98 -4.18 41.71
C LEU A 4 45.67 -4.86 40.51
N GLY A 5 46.08 -6.12 40.70
CA GLY A 5 46.96 -6.86 39.81
C GLY A 5 46.53 -8.32 39.67
N ALA A 6 45.33 -8.52 39.12
CA ALA A 6 44.80 -9.76 38.53
C ALA A 6 43.40 -9.36 38.01
N ASP A 7 43.19 -8.96 36.77
CA ASP A 7 43.34 -9.75 35.56
C ASP A 7 43.36 -8.78 34.35
N ILE A 8 44.55 -8.41 33.86
CA ILE A 8 44.72 -7.41 32.79
C ILE A 8 44.72 -8.07 31.39
N GLN A 9 44.63 -9.40 31.30
CA GLN A 9 44.90 -10.08 30.04
C GLN A 9 43.72 -10.23 29.07
N HIS A 10 42.46 -9.94 29.43
CA HIS A 10 41.33 -10.09 28.50
C HIS A 10 40.26 -8.97 28.60
N ARG A 11 40.65 -7.70 28.81
CA ARG A 11 39.69 -6.61 28.60
C ARG A 11 39.37 -6.48 27.09
N PRO A 12 38.09 -6.48 26.70
CA PRO A 12 37.71 -6.27 25.31
C PRO A 12 38.39 -5.02 24.72
N LYS A 13 38.94 -5.13 23.50
CA LYS A 13 39.74 -4.06 22.86
C LYS A 13 39.00 -2.72 22.82
N TRP A 14 37.69 -2.75 22.59
CA TRP A 14 36.83 -1.58 22.50
C TRP A 14 36.79 -0.74 23.79
N ILE A 15 37.13 -1.31 24.96
CA ILE A 15 37.19 -0.55 26.23
C ILE A 15 38.26 0.54 26.17
N SER A 16 39.36 0.30 25.45
CA SER A 16 40.45 1.28 25.31
C SER A 16 40.07 2.51 24.47
N GLU A 17 38.98 2.41 23.70
CA GLU A 17 38.47 3.50 22.85
C GLU A 17 37.47 4.40 23.61
N LEU A 18 37.05 4.01 24.82
CA LEU A 18 36.09 4.76 25.60
C LEU A 18 36.68 6.09 26.09
N SER A 19 35.92 7.17 25.91
CA SER A 19 36.28 8.47 26.45
C SER A 19 36.10 8.51 27.98
N VAL A 20 37.00 9.21 28.67
CA VAL A 20 36.96 9.43 30.13
C VAL A 20 36.62 10.87 30.49
N ASN A 21 36.11 11.09 31.70
CA ASN A 21 35.93 12.41 32.28
C ASN A 21 37.25 12.91 32.92
N ASP A 22 37.22 14.12 33.49
CA ASP A 22 38.39 14.74 34.13
C ASP A 22 38.87 13.98 35.38
N ARG A 23 38.07 13.03 35.89
CA ARG A 23 38.39 12.15 37.03
C ARG A 23 38.94 10.79 36.58
N GLY A 24 39.09 10.56 35.27
CA GLY A 24 39.54 9.28 34.70
C GLY A 24 38.46 8.20 34.65
N GLU A 25 37.20 8.53 34.93
CA GLU A 25 36.07 7.58 34.86
C GLU A 25 35.48 7.57 33.44
N PHE A 26 35.02 6.42 32.96
CA PHE A 26 34.37 6.34 31.65
C PHE A 26 33.09 7.18 31.60
N ARG A 27 32.93 7.94 30.50
CA ARG A 27 31.71 8.74 30.30
C ARG A 27 30.53 7.82 29.96
N SER A 28 29.43 7.95 30.69
CA SER A 28 28.17 7.26 30.37
C SER A 28 27.34 8.10 29.41
N ASN A 29 27.77 8.17 28.16
CA ASN A 29 27.13 8.94 27.10
C ASN A 29 26.92 8.11 25.83
N LEU A 30 26.16 8.68 24.88
CA LEU A 30 25.84 8.05 23.61
C LEU A 30 27.09 7.65 22.82
N ALA A 31 28.12 8.50 22.78
CA ALA A 31 29.35 8.23 22.04
C ALA A 31 30.05 6.96 22.56
N ASN A 32 30.17 6.81 23.88
CA ASN A 32 30.74 5.64 24.51
C ASN A 32 29.84 4.40 24.39
N ALA A 33 28.51 4.56 24.37
CA ALA A 33 27.58 3.46 24.12
C ALA A 33 27.69 2.90 22.69
N MET A 34 27.98 3.75 21.70
CA MET A 34 28.09 3.35 20.29
C MET A 34 29.36 2.53 19.99
N ILE A 35 30.44 2.73 20.75
CA ILE A 35 31.71 2.03 20.54
C ILE A 35 31.54 0.50 20.56
N PRO A 36 31.04 -0.12 21.63
CA PRO A 36 30.82 -1.57 21.67
C PRO A 36 29.75 -2.02 20.66
N LEU A 37 28.69 -1.23 20.45
CA LEU A 37 27.67 -1.53 19.42
C LEU A 37 28.22 -1.55 17.99
N ARG A 38 29.39 -0.95 17.73
CA ARG A 38 30.05 -0.96 16.41
C ARG A 38 31.19 -1.97 16.31
N SER A 39 31.85 -2.29 17.42
CA SER A 39 33.14 -3.00 17.42
C SER A 39 33.15 -4.30 18.24
N ALA A 40 32.33 -4.42 19.30
CA ALA A 40 32.30 -5.62 20.13
C ALA A 40 31.72 -6.79 19.31
N PRO A 41 32.41 -7.94 19.19
CA PRO A 41 31.93 -9.08 18.41
C PRO A 41 30.52 -9.53 18.77
N GLU A 42 30.14 -9.40 20.04
CA GLU A 42 28.86 -9.81 20.60
C GLU A 42 27.71 -8.84 20.27
N LEU A 43 28.02 -7.57 20.01
CA LEU A 43 27.02 -6.52 19.82
C LEU A 43 27.02 -5.89 18.42
N ARG A 44 28.15 -5.95 17.69
CA ARG A 44 28.32 -5.24 16.41
C ARG A 44 27.28 -5.62 15.38
N ASP A 45 26.82 -6.87 15.42
CA ASP A 45 25.87 -7.43 14.48
C ASP A 45 24.45 -7.60 15.07
N LEU A 46 24.23 -7.14 16.30
CA LEU A 46 23.03 -7.41 17.11
C LEU A 46 21.73 -6.88 16.49
N VAL A 47 21.75 -5.68 15.90
CA VAL A 47 20.53 -5.01 15.42
C VAL A 47 20.67 -4.49 13.99
N LYS A 48 19.55 -4.47 13.26
CA LYS A 48 19.41 -3.90 11.91
C LYS A 48 18.08 -3.17 11.78
N PHE A 49 18.05 -2.08 11.02
CA PHE A 49 16.80 -1.38 10.71
C PHE A 49 16.13 -1.97 9.46
N ASN A 50 14.90 -2.45 9.61
CA ASN A 50 14.10 -2.91 8.48
C ASN A 50 13.43 -1.71 7.81
N ALA A 51 13.90 -1.30 6.64
CA ALA A 51 13.38 -0.13 5.92
C ALA A 51 11.95 -0.30 5.38
N MET A 52 11.45 -1.54 5.30
CA MET A 52 10.09 -1.81 4.87
C MET A 52 9.10 -1.56 6.01
N THR A 53 9.34 -2.17 7.19
CA THR A 53 8.47 -2.04 8.36
C THR A 53 8.82 -0.83 9.24
N GLY A 54 10.02 -0.28 9.09
CA GLY A 54 10.61 0.77 9.93
C GLY A 54 10.83 0.37 11.38
N GLU A 55 11.07 -0.92 11.62
CA GLU A 55 11.36 -1.46 12.94
C GLU A 55 12.85 -1.80 13.09
N THR A 56 13.35 -1.66 14.30
CA THR A 56 14.64 -2.21 14.71
C THR A 56 14.48 -3.71 14.97
N ILE A 57 15.16 -4.52 14.16
CA ILE A 57 15.14 -5.98 14.26
C ILE A 57 16.39 -6.46 14.99
N LEU A 58 16.17 -7.18 16.08
CA LEU A 58 17.17 -7.94 16.79
C LEU A 58 17.55 -9.18 15.96
N GLN A 59 18.80 -9.28 15.55
CA GLN A 59 19.33 -10.34 14.68
C GLN A 59 19.86 -11.54 15.46
N TYR A 60 20.32 -11.31 16.69
CA TYR A 60 20.93 -12.30 17.56
C TYR A 60 20.43 -12.08 18.99
N PRO A 61 20.39 -13.11 19.83
CA PRO A 61 20.03 -12.92 21.23
C PRO A 61 21.04 -11.99 21.92
N VAL A 62 20.55 -11.15 22.83
CA VAL A 62 21.44 -10.29 23.62
C VAL A 62 22.34 -11.18 24.49
N PRO A 63 23.65 -10.91 24.56
CA PRO A 63 24.56 -11.70 25.37
C PRO A 63 24.14 -11.71 26.84
N SER A 64 23.81 -12.88 27.39
CA SER A 64 23.43 -13.07 28.79
C SER A 64 23.95 -14.42 29.31
N LYS A 65 23.80 -14.70 30.60
CA LYS A 65 24.20 -15.99 31.20
C LYS A 65 23.25 -17.15 30.84
N HIS A 66 22.04 -16.85 30.37
CA HIS A 66 20.97 -17.81 30.09
C HIS A 66 20.44 -17.63 28.67
N ILE A 67 21.30 -17.78 27.66
CA ILE A 67 20.89 -17.68 26.27
C ILE A 67 20.44 -19.05 25.77
N ASP A 68 19.19 -19.15 25.34
CA ASP A 68 18.77 -20.22 24.44
C ASP A 68 18.97 -19.77 22.99
N ILE A 69 20.07 -20.20 22.37
CA ILE A 69 20.44 -19.81 21.00
C ILE A 69 19.68 -20.65 19.97
N ALA A 70 19.26 -21.87 20.32
CA ALA A 70 18.73 -22.84 19.36
C ALA A 70 17.42 -22.35 18.71
N ASP A 71 16.58 -21.70 19.51
CA ASP A 71 15.23 -21.27 19.08
C ASP A 71 15.15 -19.78 18.71
N PHE A 72 16.25 -19.03 18.78
CA PHE A 72 16.21 -17.62 18.43
C PHE A 72 15.91 -17.42 16.94
N ARG A 73 15.00 -16.48 16.64
CA ARG A 73 14.70 -16.00 15.29
C ARG A 73 14.75 -14.47 15.29
N PRO A 74 15.25 -13.84 14.20
CA PRO A 74 15.21 -12.39 14.09
C PRO A 74 13.81 -11.83 14.32
N ARG A 75 13.68 -10.84 15.19
CA ARG A 75 12.39 -10.27 15.61
C ARG A 75 12.53 -8.79 15.96
N PRO A 76 11.43 -8.02 16.02
CA PRO A 76 11.46 -6.69 16.59
C PRO A 76 12.07 -6.69 17.99
N ILE A 77 12.90 -5.69 18.26
CA ILE A 77 13.51 -5.50 19.59
C ILE A 77 12.44 -5.08 20.60
N THR A 78 12.61 -5.50 21.85
CA THR A 78 11.71 -5.18 22.96
C THR A 78 12.44 -4.40 24.05
N ASP A 79 11.68 -3.76 24.95
CA ASP A 79 12.24 -3.07 26.11
C ASP A 79 13.08 -3.96 27.03
N VAL A 80 12.83 -5.27 27.03
CA VAL A 80 13.61 -6.25 27.79
C VAL A 80 15.00 -6.39 27.17
N ASP A 81 15.09 -6.50 25.85
CA ASP A 81 16.38 -6.61 25.14
C ASP A 81 17.22 -5.35 25.35
N ILE A 82 16.59 -4.16 25.34
CA ILE A 82 17.24 -2.89 25.67
C ILE A 82 17.86 -2.93 27.07
N SER A 83 17.11 -3.46 28.04
CA SER A 83 17.56 -3.57 29.43
C SER A 83 18.69 -4.59 29.58
N GLN A 84 18.68 -5.67 28.81
CA GLN A 84 19.77 -6.65 28.77
C GLN A 84 21.06 -6.06 28.16
N VAL A 85 20.95 -5.28 27.07
CA VAL A 85 22.10 -4.57 26.49
C VAL A 85 22.64 -3.55 27.50
N GLN A 86 21.76 -2.85 28.21
CA GLN A 86 22.14 -1.92 29.26
C GLN A 86 22.92 -2.62 30.38
N GLU A 87 22.39 -3.73 30.92
CA GLU A 87 23.05 -4.55 31.95
C GLU A 87 24.44 -5.01 31.48
N TRP A 88 24.51 -5.56 30.26
CA TRP A 88 25.77 -6.04 29.69
C TRP A 88 26.84 -4.93 29.64
N LEU A 89 26.46 -3.73 29.21
CA LEU A 89 27.39 -2.58 29.14
C LEU A 89 27.78 -2.05 30.53
N GLN A 90 26.85 -2.06 31.48
CA GLN A 90 27.10 -1.61 32.86
C GLN A 90 28.09 -2.53 33.58
N VAL A 91 27.97 -3.85 33.39
CA VAL A 91 28.89 -4.84 34.00
C VAL A 91 30.32 -4.70 33.46
N GLN A 92 30.49 -4.28 32.20
CA GLN A 92 31.81 -4.21 31.55
C GLN A 92 32.60 -2.94 31.90
N ALA A 93 31.99 -1.76 31.72
CA ALA A 93 32.70 -0.48 31.88
C ALA A 93 31.79 0.74 32.11
N LEU A 94 30.52 0.68 31.68
CA LEU A 94 29.65 1.85 31.55
C LEU A 94 28.55 1.86 32.62
N ALA A 95 28.96 1.82 33.90
CA ALA A 95 28.07 1.55 35.04
C ALA A 95 26.87 2.51 35.19
N SER A 96 26.99 3.77 34.78
CA SER A 96 25.95 4.79 34.94
C SER A 96 25.16 5.10 33.66
N LEU A 97 25.23 4.23 32.66
CA LEU A 97 24.56 4.46 31.38
C LEU A 97 23.05 4.26 31.49
N SER A 98 22.29 5.25 31.02
CA SER A 98 20.83 5.28 31.13
C SER A 98 20.15 4.47 30.02
N LYS A 99 18.94 3.98 30.29
CA LYS A 99 18.12 3.26 29.32
C LYS A 99 17.84 4.11 28.07
N ASP A 100 17.54 5.39 28.23
CA ASP A 100 17.33 6.33 27.11
C ASP A 100 18.55 6.46 26.20
N THR A 101 19.76 6.44 26.77
CA THR A 101 21.00 6.49 25.98
C THR A 101 21.18 5.20 25.19
N ILE A 102 20.83 4.05 25.76
CA ILE A 102 20.86 2.76 25.05
C ILE A 102 19.82 2.72 23.94
N HIS A 103 18.58 3.16 24.17
CA HIS A 103 17.57 3.26 23.12
C HIS A 103 18.10 4.09 21.94
N GLN A 104 18.66 5.28 22.20
CA GLN A 104 19.26 6.12 21.16
C GLN A 104 20.41 5.42 20.42
N ALA A 105 21.31 4.76 21.15
CA ALA A 105 22.45 4.07 20.58
C ALA A 105 22.03 2.88 19.70
N ILE A 106 21.05 2.10 20.15
CA ILE A 106 20.51 0.95 19.42
C ILE A 106 19.80 1.40 18.14
N GLU A 107 18.95 2.43 18.21
CA GLU A 107 18.27 2.98 17.03
C GLU A 107 19.29 3.51 16.01
N MET A 108 20.30 4.26 16.48
CA MET A 108 21.40 4.71 15.61
C MET A 108 22.15 3.54 14.96
N ARG A 109 22.49 2.51 15.74
CA ARG A 109 23.19 1.33 15.23
C ARG A 109 22.35 0.54 14.23
N ALA A 110 21.04 0.42 14.48
CA ALA A 110 20.13 -0.24 13.57
C ALA A 110 20.09 0.49 12.21
N HIS A 111 19.99 1.82 12.23
CA HIS A 111 19.99 2.65 11.01
C HIS A 111 21.31 2.58 10.24
N GLU A 112 22.46 2.47 10.91
CA GLU A 112 23.76 2.21 10.25
C GLU A 112 23.78 0.87 9.50
N ARG A 113 22.91 -0.09 9.89
CA ARG A 113 22.82 -1.43 9.33
C ARG A 113 21.46 -1.70 8.72
N GLN A 114 20.95 -0.72 7.97
CA GLN A 114 19.65 -0.81 7.30
C GLN A 114 19.63 -1.89 6.21
N PHE A 115 18.49 -2.55 6.04
CA PHE A 115 18.19 -3.46 4.93
C PHE A 115 16.74 -3.25 4.48
N HIS A 116 16.36 -3.77 3.31
CA HIS A 116 14.99 -3.68 2.83
C HIS A 116 14.54 -5.03 2.27
N PRO A 117 13.83 -5.87 3.04
CA PRO A 117 13.60 -7.28 2.70
C PRO A 117 12.97 -7.49 1.32
N VAL A 118 11.96 -6.68 0.94
CA VAL A 118 11.35 -6.79 -0.39
C VAL A 118 12.32 -6.41 -1.52
N ARG A 119 13.14 -5.35 -1.36
CA ARG A 119 14.12 -4.96 -2.38
C ARG A 119 15.21 -6.01 -2.49
N ASP A 120 15.71 -6.46 -1.35
CA ASP A 120 16.77 -7.46 -1.26
C ASP A 120 16.30 -8.76 -1.95
N TRP A 121 15.05 -9.18 -1.71
CA TRP A 121 14.42 -10.31 -2.42
C TRP A 121 14.25 -10.06 -3.92
N LEU A 122 13.70 -8.91 -4.34
CA LEU A 122 13.54 -8.56 -5.77
C LEU A 122 14.89 -8.49 -6.52
N VAL A 123 15.98 -8.17 -5.82
CA VAL A 123 17.34 -8.16 -6.38
C VAL A 123 17.96 -9.56 -6.44
N SER A 124 17.59 -10.47 -5.52
CA SER A 124 18.15 -11.83 -5.47
C SER A 124 17.53 -12.82 -6.45
N ILE A 125 16.30 -12.57 -6.91
CA ILE A 125 15.58 -13.47 -7.81
C ILE A 125 16.00 -13.28 -9.27
N GLU A 126 16.12 -14.39 -10.00
CA GLU A 126 16.52 -14.40 -11.41
C GLU A 126 15.37 -14.91 -12.29
N TRP A 127 15.10 -14.18 -13.38
CA TRP A 127 14.05 -14.54 -14.33
C TRP A 127 14.54 -15.66 -15.25
N ASP A 128 13.76 -16.75 -15.31
CA ASP A 128 13.99 -17.93 -16.13
C ASP A 128 13.74 -17.73 -17.63
N ARG A 129 13.42 -16.50 -18.04
CA ARG A 129 13.13 -16.10 -19.43
C ARG A 129 11.85 -16.68 -20.01
N GLN A 130 10.99 -17.29 -19.21
CA GLN A 130 9.66 -17.71 -19.64
C GLN A 130 8.66 -16.58 -19.34
N PRO A 131 7.97 -16.04 -20.36
CA PRO A 131 7.00 -14.96 -20.17
C PRO A 131 5.75 -15.48 -19.46
N ARG A 132 5.37 -14.82 -18.36
CA ARG A 132 4.21 -15.13 -17.51
C ARG A 132 3.43 -13.87 -17.10
N VAL A 133 4.11 -12.73 -16.98
CA VAL A 133 3.51 -11.46 -16.51
C VAL A 133 2.41 -10.97 -17.45
N GLU A 134 2.47 -11.24 -18.74
CA GLU A 134 1.39 -10.83 -19.66
C GLU A 134 0.10 -11.62 -19.40
N THR A 135 0.18 -12.91 -19.06
CA THR A 135 -0.98 -13.81 -19.01
C THR A 135 -1.43 -14.17 -17.59
N TRP A 136 -0.81 -13.62 -16.54
CA TRP A 136 -1.05 -14.08 -15.17
C TRP A 136 -2.53 -13.98 -14.70
N LEU A 137 -3.25 -12.95 -15.16
CA LEU A 137 -4.67 -12.78 -14.83
C LEU A 137 -5.53 -13.90 -15.44
N SER A 138 -5.30 -14.25 -16.71
CA SER A 138 -6.06 -15.31 -17.37
C SER A 138 -5.59 -16.71 -16.91
N GLN A 139 -4.28 -16.92 -16.83
CA GLN A 139 -3.67 -18.20 -16.49
C GLN A 139 -3.96 -18.63 -15.05
N TYR A 140 -3.75 -17.74 -14.07
CA TYR A 140 -3.92 -18.08 -12.65
C TYR A 140 -5.26 -17.65 -12.10
N LEU A 141 -5.69 -16.42 -12.40
CA LEU A 141 -6.95 -15.90 -11.85
C LEU A 141 -8.19 -16.28 -12.68
N ARG A 142 -8.01 -16.96 -13.81
CA ARG A 142 -9.12 -17.42 -14.66
C ARG A 142 -9.96 -16.25 -15.19
N ALA A 143 -9.30 -15.16 -15.52
CA ALA A 143 -9.88 -14.06 -16.28
C ALA A 143 -9.91 -14.39 -17.78
N GLU A 144 -10.70 -13.62 -18.53
CA GLU A 144 -10.66 -13.69 -19.99
C GLU A 144 -9.31 -13.19 -20.51
N ASP A 145 -8.74 -13.89 -21.49
CA ASP A 145 -7.47 -13.51 -22.09
C ASP A 145 -7.69 -12.48 -23.20
N THR A 146 -7.54 -11.19 -22.86
CA THR A 146 -7.80 -10.08 -23.77
C THR A 146 -6.62 -9.09 -23.76
N PRO A 147 -6.48 -8.23 -24.79
CA PRO A 147 -5.48 -7.16 -24.76
C PRO A 147 -5.59 -6.27 -23.52
N TYR A 148 -6.82 -6.07 -23.02
CA TYR A 148 -7.09 -5.33 -21.80
C TYR A 148 -6.47 -6.02 -20.58
N THR A 149 -6.84 -7.28 -20.30
CA THR A 149 -6.37 -8.00 -19.10
C THR A 149 -4.85 -8.18 -19.13
N ARG A 150 -4.28 -8.48 -20.29
CA ARG A 150 -2.82 -8.62 -20.46
C ARG A 150 -2.05 -7.36 -20.07
N ALA A 151 -2.48 -6.21 -20.58
CA ALA A 151 -1.81 -4.94 -20.33
C ALA A 151 -1.95 -4.48 -18.88
N ILE A 152 -3.16 -4.45 -18.32
CA ILE A 152 -3.35 -3.99 -16.93
C ILE A 152 -2.71 -4.95 -15.92
N GLY A 153 -2.68 -6.26 -16.22
CA GLY A 153 -2.01 -7.26 -15.40
C GLY A 153 -0.51 -7.01 -15.35
N THR A 154 0.08 -6.74 -16.51
CA THR A 154 1.49 -6.35 -16.61
C THR A 154 1.77 -5.06 -15.84
N MET A 155 1.00 -4.00 -16.11
CA MET A 155 1.15 -2.71 -15.44
C MET A 155 1.04 -2.85 -13.91
N PHE A 156 0.12 -3.67 -13.41
CA PHE A 156 -0.07 -3.87 -11.98
C PHE A 156 1.16 -4.47 -11.29
N LEU A 157 1.72 -5.56 -11.83
CA LEU A 157 2.91 -6.19 -11.25
C LEU A 157 4.16 -5.30 -11.37
N VAL A 158 4.31 -4.58 -12.49
CA VAL A 158 5.39 -3.59 -12.65
C VAL A 158 5.22 -2.42 -11.67
N ALA A 159 3.98 -1.96 -11.41
CA ALA A 159 3.71 -0.93 -10.41
C ALA A 159 4.05 -1.38 -8.99
N MET A 160 3.78 -2.65 -8.64
CA MET A 160 4.20 -3.23 -7.36
C MET A 160 5.72 -3.15 -7.17
N VAL A 161 6.48 -3.57 -8.18
CA VAL A 161 7.95 -3.48 -8.18
C VAL A 161 8.41 -2.02 -8.09
N ALA A 162 7.83 -1.14 -8.92
CA ALA A 162 8.18 0.27 -8.97
C ALA A 162 7.99 0.98 -7.63
N ARG A 163 6.90 0.69 -6.89
CA ARG A 163 6.63 1.29 -5.58
C ARG A 163 7.70 0.97 -4.53
N VAL A 164 8.28 -0.24 -4.59
CA VAL A 164 9.34 -0.64 -3.67
C VAL A 164 10.69 -0.10 -4.13
N ILE A 165 11.01 -0.17 -5.43
CA ILE A 165 12.31 0.30 -5.94
C ILE A 165 12.42 1.84 -5.94
N GLN A 166 11.32 2.53 -6.27
CA GLN A 166 11.20 3.99 -6.30
C GLN A 166 10.03 4.44 -5.41
N PRO A 167 10.21 4.47 -4.08
CA PRO A 167 9.17 4.90 -3.15
C PRO A 167 8.57 6.26 -3.51
N GLY A 168 7.25 6.33 -3.48
CA GLY A 168 6.49 7.52 -3.84
C GLY A 168 6.36 7.80 -5.34
N CYS A 169 6.79 6.88 -6.21
CA CYS A 169 6.44 6.93 -7.64
C CYS A 169 4.91 6.94 -7.82
N LYS A 170 4.45 7.41 -8.99
CA LYS A 170 3.02 7.38 -9.31
C LYS A 170 2.57 5.94 -9.55
N ALA A 171 1.46 5.57 -8.91
CA ALA A 171 0.71 4.34 -9.16
C ALA A 171 -0.73 4.68 -8.78
N ASP A 172 -1.46 5.23 -9.75
CA ASP A 172 -2.73 5.91 -9.52
C ASP A 172 -3.95 5.01 -9.76
N TYR A 173 -3.70 3.77 -10.18
CA TYR A 173 -4.72 2.80 -10.57
C TYR A 173 -4.83 1.68 -9.54
N LEU A 174 -6.02 1.08 -9.48
CA LEU A 174 -6.46 0.05 -8.57
C LEU A 174 -7.03 -1.10 -9.41
N LEU A 175 -6.35 -2.24 -9.40
CA LEU A 175 -6.89 -3.48 -9.96
C LEU A 175 -8.08 -3.93 -9.10
N ILE A 176 -9.20 -4.31 -9.71
CA ILE A 176 -10.37 -4.81 -8.99
C ILE A 176 -10.68 -6.21 -9.49
N LEU A 177 -10.57 -7.19 -8.60
CA LEU A 177 -10.94 -8.58 -8.88
C LEU A 177 -12.42 -8.76 -8.55
N GLU A 178 -13.22 -9.07 -9.56
CA GLU A 178 -14.64 -9.36 -9.41
C GLU A 178 -14.93 -10.81 -9.76
N GLY A 179 -15.79 -11.45 -8.97
CA GLY A 179 -16.16 -12.84 -9.19
C GLY A 179 -16.98 -13.35 -8.02
N GLU A 180 -17.53 -14.55 -8.13
CA GLU A 180 -18.38 -15.10 -7.08
C GLU A 180 -17.65 -15.24 -5.73
N GLN A 181 -18.42 -15.34 -4.66
CA GLN A 181 -17.85 -15.63 -3.35
C GLN A 181 -17.20 -17.02 -3.37
N GLY A 182 -16.04 -17.17 -2.74
CA GLY A 182 -15.34 -18.46 -2.68
C GLY A 182 -14.40 -18.77 -3.86
N VAL A 183 -14.34 -17.91 -4.90
CA VAL A 183 -13.38 -18.11 -6.02
C VAL A 183 -11.91 -17.83 -5.66
N ARG A 184 -11.59 -17.55 -4.39
CA ARG A 184 -10.25 -17.34 -3.82
C ARG A 184 -9.51 -16.05 -4.23
N LYS A 185 -10.25 -14.96 -4.49
CA LYS A 185 -9.69 -13.63 -4.82
C LYS A 185 -8.72 -13.10 -3.77
N SER A 186 -9.15 -13.02 -2.51
CA SER A 186 -8.33 -12.52 -1.40
C SER A 186 -7.11 -13.40 -1.15
N THR A 187 -7.21 -14.72 -1.37
CA THR A 187 -6.06 -15.63 -1.31
C THR A 187 -5.02 -15.32 -2.38
N ALA A 188 -5.44 -14.97 -3.60
CA ALA A 188 -4.51 -14.54 -4.64
C ALA A 188 -3.80 -13.23 -4.27
N CYS A 189 -4.52 -12.26 -3.69
CA CYS A 189 -3.93 -11.04 -3.14
C CYS A 189 -2.89 -11.35 -2.06
N ALA A 190 -3.23 -12.23 -1.11
CA ALA A 190 -2.32 -12.67 -0.06
C ALA A 190 -1.06 -13.35 -0.60
N ILE A 191 -1.20 -14.19 -1.64
CA ILE A 191 -0.06 -14.80 -2.32
C ILE A 191 0.83 -13.72 -2.93
N LEU A 192 0.29 -12.80 -3.73
CA LEU A 192 1.10 -11.74 -4.36
C LEU A 192 1.82 -10.87 -3.32
N GLY A 193 1.12 -10.41 -2.29
CA GLY A 193 1.68 -9.53 -1.25
C GLY A 193 2.64 -10.24 -0.28
N GLY A 194 2.52 -11.57 -0.11
CA GLY A 194 3.32 -12.35 0.83
C GLY A 194 3.17 -11.85 2.28
N GLU A 195 4.26 -11.83 3.04
CA GLU A 195 4.28 -11.33 4.42
C GLU A 195 3.93 -9.82 4.54
N TYR A 196 4.03 -9.07 3.44
CA TYR A 196 3.73 -7.63 3.38
C TYR A 196 2.31 -7.34 2.86
N PHE A 197 1.44 -8.36 2.83
CA PHE A 197 0.03 -8.22 2.51
C PHE A 197 -0.78 -7.67 3.71
N SER A 198 -1.89 -6.99 3.43
CA SER A 198 -2.91 -6.64 4.42
C SER A 198 -4.27 -6.48 3.76
N ASP A 199 -5.30 -7.07 4.35
CA ASP A 199 -6.72 -6.90 4.04
C ASP A 199 -7.46 -6.04 5.08
N ASN A 200 -6.85 -5.85 6.25
CA ASN A 200 -7.42 -5.11 7.36
C ASN A 200 -7.12 -3.60 7.28
N MET A 201 -7.54 -2.95 6.19
CA MET A 201 -7.32 -1.51 6.04
C MET A 201 -8.25 -0.70 6.95
N PRO A 202 -7.72 0.24 7.78
CA PRO A 202 -8.56 1.17 8.52
C PRO A 202 -9.45 2.01 7.57
N PRO A 203 -10.65 2.43 7.99
CA PRO A 203 -11.52 3.25 7.16
C PRO A 203 -10.80 4.49 6.60
N VAL A 204 -10.99 4.76 5.31
CA VAL A 204 -10.45 5.97 4.65
C VAL A 204 -11.20 7.19 5.18
N ARG A 205 -10.61 7.83 6.20
CA ARG A 205 -11.06 9.11 6.73
C ARG A 205 -9.93 10.11 6.56
N ASP A 206 -10.25 11.30 6.08
CA ASP A 206 -9.22 12.32 5.86
C ASP A 206 -8.48 12.66 7.16
N GLY A 207 -7.15 12.76 7.05
CA GLY A 207 -6.26 13.09 8.17
C GLY A 207 -6.05 11.98 9.19
N SER A 208 -6.50 10.73 8.94
CA SER A 208 -6.26 9.64 9.89
C SER A 208 -4.77 9.24 9.93
N LYS A 209 -4.12 9.65 11.03
CA LYS A 209 -2.76 9.24 11.40
C LYS A 209 -2.62 7.71 11.44
N ASP A 210 -3.67 7.02 11.87
CA ASP A 210 -3.70 5.56 12.01
C ASP A 210 -3.62 4.86 10.65
N LEU A 211 -4.32 5.36 9.63
CA LEU A 211 -4.24 4.80 8.28
C LEU A 211 -2.85 5.03 7.67
N SER A 212 -2.29 6.23 7.87
CA SER A 212 -0.94 6.56 7.40
C SER A 212 0.11 5.61 7.99
N GLN A 213 0.00 5.33 9.30
CA GLN A 213 0.86 4.37 9.99
C GLN A 213 0.63 2.93 9.53
N HIS A 214 -0.62 2.54 9.29
CA HIS A 214 -0.96 1.19 8.85
C HIS A 214 -0.33 0.82 7.50
N LEU A 215 -0.06 1.80 6.63
CA LEU A 215 0.63 1.56 5.35
C LEU A 215 2.10 1.18 5.53
N GLN A 216 2.72 1.51 6.66
CA GLN A 216 4.10 1.17 6.94
C GLN A 216 4.25 -0.36 7.03
N GLY A 217 5.27 -0.91 6.36
CA GLY A 217 5.46 -2.36 6.31
C GLY A 217 4.50 -3.10 5.39
N LYS A 218 3.73 -2.42 4.52
CA LYS A 218 2.82 -3.06 3.58
C LYS A 218 3.26 -2.86 2.13
N TRP A 219 3.14 -3.89 1.30
CA TRP A 219 3.44 -3.86 -0.13
C TRP A 219 2.17 -3.94 -0.97
N LEU A 220 1.22 -4.77 -0.56
CA LEU A 220 -0.08 -4.91 -1.21
C LEU A 220 -1.18 -4.81 -0.16
N LEU A 221 -2.11 -3.87 -0.36
CA LEU A 221 -3.30 -3.76 0.48
C LEU A 221 -4.54 -4.15 -0.31
N GLU A 222 -5.28 -5.13 0.21
CA GLU A 222 -6.62 -5.45 -0.27
C GLU A 222 -7.65 -4.49 0.33
N ILE A 223 -8.54 -3.99 -0.53
CA ILE A 223 -9.75 -3.25 -0.17
C ILE A 223 -10.92 -4.18 -0.43
N ALA A 224 -11.30 -4.92 0.61
CA ALA A 224 -12.42 -5.84 0.55
C ALA A 224 -13.76 -5.11 0.44
N GLU A 225 -14.70 -5.72 -0.26
CA GLU A 225 -16.09 -5.26 -0.37
C GLU A 225 -16.25 -3.83 -0.91
N MET A 226 -15.46 -3.44 -1.90
CA MET A 226 -15.59 -2.14 -2.60
C MET A 226 -17.04 -1.77 -2.98
N SER A 227 -17.89 -2.76 -3.23
CA SER A 227 -19.29 -2.57 -3.60
C SER A 227 -20.24 -2.05 -2.51
N SER A 228 -19.80 -1.98 -1.25
CA SER A 228 -20.56 -1.38 -0.14
C SER A 228 -20.24 0.11 0.06
N THR A 229 -19.23 0.62 -0.67
CA THR A 229 -18.69 1.97 -0.52
C THR A 229 -19.66 3.02 -1.09
N SER A 230 -19.97 4.05 -0.32
CA SER A 230 -20.75 5.21 -0.76
C SER A 230 -19.98 6.04 -1.79
N LYS A 231 -20.66 6.92 -2.53
CA LYS A 231 -20.01 7.80 -3.51
C LYS A 231 -18.93 8.69 -2.88
N ALA A 232 -19.17 9.20 -1.67
CA ALA A 232 -18.20 10.05 -0.96
C ALA A 232 -16.96 9.27 -0.53
N GLU A 233 -17.13 8.02 -0.11
CA GLU A 233 -16.02 7.13 0.24
C GLU A 233 -15.24 6.71 -1.01
N ALA A 234 -15.90 6.52 -2.15
CA ALA A 234 -15.23 6.24 -3.43
C ALA A 234 -14.33 7.41 -3.87
N GLU A 235 -14.78 8.66 -3.72
CA GLU A 235 -13.94 9.84 -3.98
C GLU A 235 -12.76 9.93 -3.01
N SER A 236 -13.02 9.70 -1.72
CA SER A 236 -11.99 9.70 -0.68
C SER A 236 -10.95 8.62 -0.95
N LEU A 237 -11.40 7.43 -1.38
CA LEU A 237 -10.53 6.32 -1.76
C LEU A 237 -9.70 6.66 -3.00
N LYS A 238 -10.28 7.26 -4.04
CA LYS A 238 -9.52 7.72 -5.22
C LYS A 238 -8.43 8.68 -4.81
N ALA A 239 -8.76 9.70 -4.01
CA ALA A 239 -7.79 10.67 -3.51
C ALA A 239 -6.69 9.96 -2.71
N PHE A 240 -7.08 9.03 -1.84
CA PHE A 240 -6.17 8.23 -1.04
C PHE A 240 -5.24 7.38 -1.88
N VAL A 241 -5.71 6.55 -2.82
CA VAL A 241 -4.88 5.65 -3.65
C VAL A 241 -3.76 6.41 -4.38
N THR A 242 -4.04 7.64 -4.85
CA THR A 242 -3.09 8.44 -5.65
C THR A 242 -2.05 9.23 -4.88
N ARG A 243 -2.07 9.20 -3.54
CA ARG A 243 -1.06 9.94 -2.77
C ARG A 243 0.32 9.29 -2.98
N PRO A 244 1.37 10.09 -3.26
CA PRO A 244 2.74 9.57 -3.38
C PRO A 244 3.42 9.39 -2.02
N VAL A 245 3.03 10.20 -1.03
CA VAL A 245 3.67 10.24 0.29
C VAL A 245 2.60 10.35 1.37
N GLU A 246 2.87 9.76 2.53
CA GLU A 246 2.18 10.06 3.77
C GLU A 246 2.94 11.12 4.57
N ARG A 247 2.20 11.91 5.34
CA ARG A 247 2.74 12.90 6.28
C ARG A 247 2.04 12.74 7.61
N TYR A 248 2.77 12.31 8.64
CA TYR A 248 2.22 12.14 9.98
C TYR A 248 3.32 12.24 11.03
N ARG A 249 2.93 12.44 12.29
CA ARG A 249 3.81 12.34 13.46
C ARG A 249 3.70 10.96 14.08
N PRO A 250 4.75 10.12 14.08
CA PRO A 250 4.71 8.83 14.77
C PRO A 250 4.37 8.99 16.26
N PRO A 251 3.84 7.96 16.94
CA PRO A 251 3.76 7.95 18.40
C PRO A 251 5.13 8.27 19.00
N TYR A 252 5.17 9.17 19.99
CA TYR A 252 6.42 9.65 20.63
C TYR A 252 7.43 10.37 19.71
N GLY A 253 7.14 10.49 18.41
CA GLY A 253 7.95 11.23 17.46
C GLY A 253 7.93 12.72 17.75
N ARG A 254 9.10 13.37 17.76
CA ARG A 254 9.19 14.83 18.00
C ARG A 254 8.84 15.67 16.77
N LYS A 255 8.88 15.10 15.57
CA LYS A 255 8.65 15.80 14.29
C LYS A 255 7.71 14.98 13.41
N ASP A 256 7.03 15.66 12.50
CA ASP A 256 6.34 14.99 11.40
C ASP A 256 7.38 14.33 10.48
N ILE A 257 7.03 13.16 9.97
CA ILE A 257 7.82 12.45 8.97
C ILE A 257 7.09 12.51 7.62
N ILE A 258 7.89 12.45 6.56
CA ILE A 258 7.39 12.23 5.20
C ILE A 258 7.75 10.80 4.86
N GLN A 259 6.76 9.96 4.63
CA GLN A 259 6.95 8.57 4.26
C GLN A 259 6.52 8.36 2.80
N PRO A 260 7.46 8.20 1.86
CA PRO A 260 7.12 7.83 0.49
C PRO A 260 6.45 6.45 0.45
N ARG A 261 5.34 6.34 -0.26
CA ARG A 261 4.59 5.08 -0.30
C ARG A 261 5.32 4.00 -1.06
N GLN A 262 5.35 2.81 -0.46
CA GLN A 262 5.94 1.59 -1.01
C GLN A 262 4.89 0.53 -1.35
N CYS A 263 3.60 0.85 -1.17
CA CYS A 263 2.48 -0.05 -1.42
C CYS A 263 1.69 0.28 -2.69
N VAL A 264 1.00 -0.74 -3.19
CA VAL A 264 -0.14 -0.60 -4.10
C VAL A 264 -1.41 -1.13 -3.44
N PHE A 265 -2.54 -0.88 -4.08
CA PHE A 265 -3.85 -1.33 -3.62
C PHE A 265 -4.45 -2.29 -4.64
N ILE A 266 -5.27 -3.21 -4.17
CA ILE A 266 -6.11 -4.09 -4.98
C ILE A 266 -7.51 -4.17 -4.36
N GLY A 267 -8.56 -4.07 -5.15
CA GLY A 267 -9.94 -4.21 -4.71
C GLY A 267 -10.45 -5.63 -4.95
N THR A 268 -11.33 -6.12 -4.08
CA THR A 268 -12.09 -7.33 -4.34
C THR A 268 -13.59 -7.08 -4.17
N THR A 269 -14.40 -7.71 -5.01
CA THR A 269 -15.87 -7.57 -4.96
C THR A 269 -16.57 -8.83 -5.45
N ASN A 270 -17.76 -9.07 -4.89
CA ASN A 270 -18.66 -10.14 -5.35
C ASN A 270 -19.77 -9.61 -6.26
N LYS A 271 -19.89 -8.28 -6.45
CA LYS A 271 -20.88 -7.67 -7.35
C LYS A 271 -20.29 -7.44 -8.73
N SER A 272 -21.12 -7.56 -9.76
CA SER A 272 -20.79 -7.22 -11.15
C SER A 272 -20.97 -5.72 -11.46
N GLU A 273 -21.82 -5.03 -10.71
CA GLU A 273 -22.05 -3.59 -10.82
C GLU A 273 -21.73 -2.94 -9.46
N TYR A 274 -20.78 -2.02 -9.45
CA TYR A 274 -20.29 -1.39 -8.21
C TYR A 274 -19.65 -0.02 -8.44
N LEU A 275 -19.44 0.40 -9.68
CA LEU A 275 -18.94 1.73 -9.98
C LEU A 275 -20.10 2.72 -9.96
N ARG A 276 -19.99 3.75 -9.11
CA ARG A 276 -21.06 4.76 -8.86
C ARG A 276 -20.72 6.16 -9.35
N ASP A 277 -19.55 6.33 -9.98
CA ASP A 277 -19.08 7.65 -10.41
C ASP A 277 -18.45 7.63 -11.81
N GLU A 278 -19.09 8.35 -12.75
CA GLU A 278 -18.72 8.41 -14.17
C GLU A 278 -17.37 9.11 -14.41
N THR A 279 -17.06 10.16 -13.63
CA THR A 279 -15.90 11.03 -13.94
C THR A 279 -14.57 10.56 -13.35
N GLY A 280 -14.60 9.64 -12.38
CA GLY A 280 -13.40 9.17 -11.68
C GLY A 280 -13.18 7.66 -11.71
N ALA A 281 -14.01 6.90 -12.43
CA ALA A 281 -13.85 5.46 -12.56
C ALA A 281 -12.53 5.05 -13.23
N ARG A 282 -11.89 5.95 -14.00
CA ARG A 282 -10.65 5.68 -14.76
C ARG A 282 -9.53 4.98 -13.98
N ARG A 283 -9.49 5.20 -12.65
CA ARG A 283 -8.49 4.63 -11.74
C ARG A 283 -8.75 3.17 -11.39
N PHE A 284 -9.90 2.62 -11.77
CA PHE A 284 -10.26 1.25 -11.49
C PHE A 284 -9.99 0.40 -12.72
N TRP A 285 -9.32 -0.73 -12.54
CA TRP A 285 -9.14 -1.74 -13.59
C TRP A 285 -9.94 -2.98 -13.21
N PRO A 286 -11.22 -3.06 -13.57
CA PRO A 286 -12.04 -4.22 -13.30
C PRO A 286 -11.58 -5.47 -14.05
N VAL A 287 -11.58 -6.62 -13.40
CA VAL A 287 -11.24 -7.91 -14.01
C VAL A 287 -12.14 -9.01 -13.43
N LYS A 288 -12.97 -9.62 -14.29
CA LYS A 288 -13.70 -10.85 -13.95
C LYS A 288 -12.70 -11.97 -13.76
N VAL A 289 -12.75 -12.61 -12.61
CA VAL A 289 -11.91 -13.76 -12.26
C VAL A 289 -12.79 -14.93 -11.89
N GLY A 290 -12.25 -16.13 -12.05
CA GLY A 290 -12.99 -17.35 -11.76
C GLY A 290 -14.10 -17.66 -12.77
N ILE A 291 -13.93 -17.28 -14.04
CA ILE A 291 -15.00 -17.36 -15.06
C ILE A 291 -15.39 -18.82 -15.36
N ASP A 292 -14.40 -19.69 -15.58
CA ASP A 292 -14.58 -21.10 -15.92
C ASP A 292 -14.38 -22.03 -14.71
N ARG A 293 -13.46 -21.65 -13.81
CA ARG A 293 -13.08 -22.41 -12.60
C ARG A 293 -12.49 -21.48 -11.56
N ALA A 294 -12.40 -21.94 -10.31
CA ALA A 294 -11.78 -21.15 -9.24
C ALA A 294 -10.32 -20.76 -9.55
N VAL A 295 -9.86 -19.67 -8.93
CA VAL A 295 -8.47 -19.19 -9.02
C VAL A 295 -7.50 -20.29 -8.64
N ASP A 296 -6.47 -20.49 -9.46
CA ASP A 296 -5.42 -21.48 -9.26
C ASP A 296 -4.34 -20.94 -8.32
N THR A 297 -4.67 -20.94 -7.03
CA THR A 297 -3.79 -20.43 -5.98
C THR A 297 -2.50 -21.25 -5.85
N ALA A 298 -2.53 -22.53 -6.21
CA ALA A 298 -1.34 -23.39 -6.15
C ALA A 298 -0.34 -23.01 -7.25
N ALA A 299 -0.81 -22.90 -8.49
CA ALA A 299 0.04 -22.45 -9.60
C ALA A 299 0.54 -21.02 -9.40
N LEU A 300 -0.32 -20.10 -8.93
CA LEU A 300 0.09 -18.73 -8.62
C LEU A 300 1.18 -18.69 -7.55
N SER A 301 1.06 -19.50 -6.49
CA SER A 301 2.05 -19.57 -5.43
C SER A 301 3.38 -20.13 -5.92
N ALA A 302 3.36 -21.13 -6.80
CA ALA A 302 4.56 -21.74 -7.36
C ALA A 302 5.31 -20.76 -8.28
N ASP A 303 4.59 -20.03 -9.13
CA ASP A 303 5.18 -19.11 -10.11
C ASP A 303 5.39 -17.68 -9.59
N ARG A 304 4.96 -17.36 -8.36
CA ARG A 304 5.05 -16.01 -7.77
C ARG A 304 6.44 -15.40 -7.91
N GLU A 305 7.47 -16.17 -7.61
CA GLU A 305 8.85 -15.68 -7.70
C GLU A 305 9.22 -15.30 -9.13
N GLN A 306 8.88 -16.14 -10.12
CA GLN A 306 9.17 -15.88 -11.52
C GLN A 306 8.34 -14.74 -12.10
N LEU A 307 7.08 -14.57 -11.66
CA LEU A 307 6.26 -13.40 -11.99
C LEU A 307 6.94 -12.09 -11.56
N PHE A 308 7.49 -12.04 -10.34
CA PHE A 308 8.18 -10.85 -9.88
C PHE A 308 9.58 -10.69 -10.50
N ALA A 309 10.29 -11.78 -10.79
CA ALA A 309 11.56 -11.71 -11.51
C ALA A 309 11.39 -11.11 -12.92
N GLU A 310 10.36 -11.54 -13.65
CA GLU A 310 9.99 -10.94 -14.93
C GLU A 310 9.53 -9.48 -14.78
N ALA A 311 8.69 -9.17 -13.79
CA ALA A 311 8.23 -7.80 -13.54
C ALA A 311 9.40 -6.84 -13.21
N VAL A 312 10.44 -7.31 -12.50
CA VAL A 312 11.68 -6.57 -12.28
C VAL A 312 12.41 -6.30 -13.58
N GLN A 313 12.49 -7.28 -14.48
CA GLN A 313 13.09 -7.10 -15.80
C GLN A 313 12.30 -6.05 -16.60
N LEU A 314 10.98 -6.14 -16.66
CA LEU A 314 10.12 -5.18 -17.35
C LEU A 314 10.27 -3.75 -16.78
N TYR A 315 10.40 -3.61 -15.45
CA TYR A 315 10.70 -2.33 -14.81
C TYR A 315 12.07 -1.77 -15.23
N ARG A 316 13.10 -2.62 -15.28
CA ARG A 316 14.46 -2.24 -15.74
C ARG A 316 14.44 -1.79 -17.20
N ASP A 317 13.65 -2.46 -18.02
CA ASP A 317 13.43 -2.16 -19.45
C ASP A 317 12.51 -0.95 -19.68
N LYS A 318 12.09 -0.27 -18.60
CA LYS A 318 11.28 0.97 -18.64
C LYS A 318 9.90 0.79 -19.26
N VAL A 319 9.33 -0.41 -19.16
CA VAL A 319 7.93 -0.64 -19.49
C VAL A 319 7.06 0.23 -18.58
N ALA A 320 6.15 1.01 -19.20
CA ALA A 320 5.24 1.86 -18.46
C ALA A 320 4.25 1.01 -17.64
N TRP A 321 4.02 1.39 -16.39
CA TRP A 321 3.02 0.77 -15.51
C TRP A 321 1.74 1.63 -15.39
N TRP A 322 1.48 2.43 -16.43
CA TRP A 322 0.28 3.22 -16.61
C TRP A 322 -0.12 3.18 -18.08
N PRO A 323 -1.42 3.22 -18.39
CA PRO A 323 -1.91 3.26 -19.76
C PRO A 323 -1.65 4.64 -20.39
N ASP A 324 -1.52 4.66 -21.71
CA ASP A 324 -1.66 5.89 -22.47
C ASP A 324 -3.15 6.23 -22.70
N GLY A 325 -3.40 7.44 -23.21
CA GLY A 325 -4.76 7.95 -23.39
C GLY A 325 -5.58 7.23 -24.46
N ASP A 326 -4.96 6.53 -25.41
CA ASP A 326 -5.67 5.79 -26.45
C ASP A 326 -6.07 4.42 -25.92
N PHE A 327 -5.19 3.74 -25.20
CA PHE A 327 -5.50 2.51 -24.46
C PHE A 327 -6.61 2.74 -23.43
N GLU A 328 -6.58 3.87 -22.70
CA GLU A 328 -7.64 4.21 -21.74
C GLU A 328 -9.02 4.31 -22.40
N LYS A 329 -9.11 4.95 -23.57
CA LYS A 329 -10.38 5.10 -24.30
C LYS A 329 -10.84 3.79 -24.92
N GLN A 330 -9.90 3.04 -25.50
CA GLN A 330 -10.23 1.84 -26.27
C GLN A 330 -10.59 0.65 -25.38
N TYR A 331 -9.90 0.47 -24.24
CA TYR A 331 -10.00 -0.75 -23.45
C TYR A 331 -10.49 -0.53 -22.02
N ILE A 332 -9.99 0.50 -21.32
CA ILE A 332 -10.34 0.72 -19.91
C ILE A 332 -11.75 1.31 -19.75
N THR A 333 -12.08 2.31 -20.58
CA THR A 333 -13.38 3.01 -20.50
C THR A 333 -14.58 2.06 -20.71
N PRO A 334 -14.59 1.19 -21.75
CA PRO A 334 -15.69 0.23 -21.94
C PRO A 334 -15.88 -0.74 -20.76
N GLU A 335 -14.78 -1.24 -20.19
CA GLU A 335 -14.82 -2.15 -19.03
C GLU A 335 -15.42 -1.46 -17.79
N GLN A 336 -15.15 -0.17 -17.61
CA GLN A 336 -15.73 0.63 -16.52
C GLN A 336 -17.21 0.93 -16.73
N GLU A 337 -17.60 1.31 -17.95
CA GLU A 337 -18.99 1.57 -18.32
C GLU A 337 -19.87 0.33 -18.10
N GLY A 338 -19.35 -0.86 -18.43
CA GLY A 338 -20.05 -2.13 -18.24
C GLY A 338 -20.28 -2.54 -16.77
N ARG A 339 -19.67 -1.85 -15.80
CA ARG A 339 -19.77 -2.13 -14.35
C ARG A 339 -20.36 -0.98 -13.54
N TYR A 340 -20.87 0.01 -14.27
CA TYR A 340 -21.54 1.14 -13.70
C TYR A 340 -22.91 0.70 -13.18
N GLU A 341 -23.17 0.96 -11.90
CA GLU A 341 -24.48 0.73 -11.29
C GLU A 341 -25.47 1.72 -11.90
N ILE A 342 -26.41 1.21 -12.71
CA ILE A 342 -27.39 2.06 -13.39
C ILE A 342 -28.30 2.72 -12.35
N ASP A 343 -28.48 4.02 -12.46
CA ASP A 343 -29.36 4.75 -11.55
C ASP A 343 -30.82 4.24 -11.73
N PRO A 344 -31.54 3.91 -10.64
CA PRO A 344 -32.94 3.46 -10.73
C PRO A 344 -33.86 4.41 -11.49
N TRP A 345 -33.54 5.71 -11.56
CA TRP A 345 -34.31 6.70 -12.29
C TRP A 345 -34.03 6.72 -13.79
N GLU A 346 -32.93 6.11 -14.23
CA GLU A 346 -32.48 6.20 -15.61
C GLU A 346 -33.45 5.59 -16.60
N ALA A 347 -34.04 4.44 -16.29
CA ALA A 347 -35.02 3.80 -17.18
C ALA A 347 -36.22 4.74 -17.42
N SER A 348 -36.83 5.26 -16.36
CA SER A 348 -37.97 6.16 -16.46
C SER A 348 -37.62 7.48 -17.16
N ILE A 349 -36.42 8.01 -16.92
CA ILE A 349 -35.94 9.21 -17.60
C ILE A 349 -35.71 8.90 -19.08
N ARG A 350 -35.06 7.80 -19.44
CA ARG A 350 -34.81 7.38 -20.82
C ARG A 350 -36.10 7.25 -21.62
N ASP A 351 -37.10 6.57 -21.06
CA ASP A 351 -38.41 6.42 -21.67
C ASP A 351 -39.10 7.78 -21.85
N TYR A 352 -38.99 8.65 -20.84
CA TYR A 352 -39.50 10.01 -20.92
C TYR A 352 -38.74 10.89 -21.93
N LEU A 353 -37.49 10.60 -22.30
CA LEU A 353 -36.76 11.40 -23.29
C LEU A 353 -37.10 11.02 -24.73
N GLN A 354 -37.72 9.85 -24.97
CA GLN A 354 -38.06 9.38 -26.31
C GLN A 354 -38.91 10.41 -27.07
N GLY A 355 -38.50 10.73 -28.30
CA GLY A 355 -39.21 11.66 -29.20
C GLY A 355 -39.10 13.15 -28.84
N ARG A 356 -38.34 13.53 -27.80
CA ARG A 356 -38.22 14.94 -27.36
C ARG A 356 -36.91 15.56 -27.86
N SER A 357 -36.97 16.84 -28.22
CA SER A 357 -35.81 17.62 -28.72
C SER A 357 -35.27 18.65 -27.71
N SER A 358 -36.07 18.99 -26.69
CA SER A 358 -35.64 19.81 -25.56
C SER A 358 -36.54 19.57 -24.35
N ILE A 359 -35.95 19.58 -23.15
CA ILE A 359 -36.70 19.37 -21.90
C ILE A 359 -36.18 20.31 -20.79
N GLN A 360 -37.01 20.58 -19.78
CA GLN A 360 -36.56 21.21 -18.53
C GLN A 360 -36.30 20.19 -17.43
N LEU A 361 -35.30 20.42 -16.59
CA LEU A 361 -34.97 19.51 -15.48
C LEU A 361 -36.18 19.25 -14.55
N MET A 362 -36.96 20.29 -14.26
CA MET A 362 -38.16 20.17 -13.41
C MET A 362 -39.27 19.35 -14.08
N GLU A 363 -39.33 19.32 -15.41
CA GLU A 363 -40.29 18.48 -16.14
C GLU A 363 -39.90 17.01 -16.01
N VAL A 364 -38.59 16.68 -16.12
CA VAL A 364 -38.11 15.31 -15.84
C VAL A 364 -38.45 14.92 -14.41
N ALA A 365 -38.16 15.79 -13.44
CA ALA A 365 -38.43 15.51 -12.03
C ALA A 365 -39.90 15.16 -11.77
N ARG A 366 -40.83 15.92 -12.35
CA ARG A 366 -42.26 15.70 -12.14
C ARG A 366 -42.84 14.57 -12.98
N GLN A 367 -42.45 14.48 -14.25
CA GLN A 367 -43.14 13.62 -15.22
C GLN A 367 -42.46 12.27 -15.46
N ALA A 368 -41.13 12.20 -15.30
CA ALA A 368 -40.40 10.94 -15.48
C ALA A 368 -40.26 10.16 -14.17
N ILE A 369 -40.04 10.86 -13.06
CA ILE A 369 -39.75 10.24 -11.75
C ILE A 369 -40.76 10.59 -10.66
N PHE A 370 -41.83 11.31 -11.01
CA PHE A 370 -42.97 11.60 -10.12
C PHE A 370 -42.59 12.27 -8.78
N LEU A 371 -41.55 13.10 -8.79
CA LEU A 371 -41.16 13.91 -7.63
C LEU A 371 -41.98 15.19 -7.57
N ASP A 372 -42.57 15.43 -6.40
CA ASP A 372 -43.21 16.69 -6.08
C ASP A 372 -42.18 17.83 -5.97
N ILE A 373 -42.62 19.06 -6.21
CA ILE A 373 -41.76 20.27 -6.21
C ILE A 373 -40.97 20.40 -4.91
N LYS A 374 -41.59 20.08 -3.77
CA LYS A 374 -40.95 20.13 -2.44
C LYS A 374 -39.88 19.06 -2.27
N GLY A 375 -39.96 17.96 -3.02
CA GLY A 375 -38.99 16.86 -3.02
C GLY A 375 -37.83 17.07 -4.00
N VAL A 376 -37.85 18.10 -4.85
CA VAL A 376 -36.75 18.41 -5.78
C VAL A 376 -35.78 19.39 -5.12
N GLY A 377 -34.83 18.84 -4.39
CA GLY A 377 -33.70 19.58 -3.85
C GLY A 377 -32.51 19.66 -4.82
N THR A 378 -31.39 20.12 -4.27
CA THR A 378 -30.12 20.22 -5.01
C THR A 378 -29.56 18.84 -5.36
N ALA A 379 -29.76 17.84 -4.50
CA ALA A 379 -29.27 16.47 -4.70
C ALA A 379 -29.99 15.80 -5.87
N GLU A 380 -31.32 15.88 -5.90
CA GLU A 380 -32.19 15.31 -6.93
C GLU A 380 -31.92 15.99 -8.28
N SER A 381 -31.78 17.32 -8.27
CA SER A 381 -31.44 18.08 -9.48
C SER A 381 -30.07 17.67 -10.05
N ARG A 382 -29.07 17.44 -9.19
CA ARG A 382 -27.76 16.95 -9.63
C ARG A 382 -27.87 15.53 -10.19
N ARG A 383 -28.62 14.64 -9.53
CA ARG A 383 -28.85 13.25 -9.96
C ARG A 383 -29.50 13.19 -11.35
N ILE A 384 -30.58 13.94 -11.58
CA ILE A 384 -31.23 14.05 -12.90
C ILE A 384 -30.26 14.60 -13.95
N SER A 385 -29.47 15.61 -13.60
CA SER A 385 -28.49 16.21 -14.53
C SER A 385 -27.41 15.22 -14.97
N VAL A 386 -26.96 14.35 -14.07
CA VAL A 386 -25.98 13.29 -14.38
C VAL A 386 -26.59 12.29 -15.36
N ILE A 387 -27.79 11.78 -15.06
CA ILE A 387 -28.51 10.83 -15.93
C ILE A 387 -28.74 11.42 -17.34
N LEU A 388 -29.15 12.69 -17.42
CA LEU A 388 -29.34 13.36 -18.71
C LEU A 388 -28.05 13.41 -19.53
N ARG A 389 -26.90 13.75 -18.91
CA ARG A 389 -25.60 13.76 -19.59
C ARG A 389 -25.21 12.39 -20.11
N ARG A 390 -25.45 11.34 -19.32
CA ARG A 390 -25.19 9.96 -19.69
C ARG A 390 -26.02 9.52 -20.89
N LEU A 391 -27.30 9.89 -20.92
CA LEU A 391 -28.19 9.63 -22.05
C LEU A 391 -27.91 10.52 -23.27
N GLY A 392 -26.79 11.24 -23.28
CA GLY A 392 -26.34 12.07 -24.40
C GLY A 392 -26.98 13.45 -24.44
N TRP A 393 -27.54 13.97 -23.34
CA TRP A 393 -28.12 15.31 -23.30
C TRP A 393 -27.18 16.34 -22.67
N GLU A 394 -27.24 17.58 -23.12
CA GLU A 394 -26.46 18.67 -22.57
C GLU A 394 -27.31 19.90 -22.25
N GLN A 395 -26.89 20.65 -21.22
CA GLN A 395 -27.58 21.83 -20.78
C GLN A 395 -27.13 23.04 -21.60
N ARG A 396 -28.06 23.66 -22.33
CA ARG A 396 -27.85 24.89 -23.09
C ARG A 396 -28.69 26.02 -22.52
N LYS A 397 -28.22 27.26 -22.68
CA LYS A 397 -29.04 28.45 -22.40
C LYS A 397 -30.11 28.57 -23.48
N GLY A 398 -31.38 28.52 -23.07
CA GLY A 398 -32.53 28.79 -23.94
C GLY A 398 -32.85 30.28 -24.05
N ALA A 399 -33.89 30.59 -24.82
CA ALA A 399 -34.43 31.95 -24.91
C ALA A 399 -34.94 32.41 -23.52
N LYS A 400 -34.76 33.70 -23.20
CA LYS A 400 -35.17 34.33 -21.92
C LYS A 400 -34.46 33.79 -20.66
N GLY A 401 -33.29 33.16 -20.78
CA GLY A 401 -32.46 32.76 -19.63
C GLY A 401 -32.83 31.43 -18.97
N VAL A 402 -33.83 30.73 -19.49
CA VAL A 402 -34.22 29.39 -19.04
C VAL A 402 -33.17 28.37 -19.48
N ARG A 403 -32.72 27.50 -18.57
CA ARG A 403 -31.78 26.41 -18.89
C ARG A 403 -32.56 25.21 -19.41
N LEU A 404 -32.25 24.78 -20.62
CA LEU A 404 -32.88 23.63 -21.28
C LEU A 404 -31.85 22.54 -21.52
N TRP A 405 -32.27 21.29 -21.43
CA TRP A 405 -31.49 20.14 -21.86
C TRP A 405 -31.86 19.77 -23.29
N ARG A 406 -30.87 19.45 -24.13
CA ARG A 406 -31.06 19.00 -25.52
C ARG A 406 -30.13 17.82 -25.81
N PRO A 407 -30.48 16.92 -26.75
CA PRO A 407 -29.54 15.90 -27.21
C PRO A 407 -28.26 16.54 -27.76
N LYS A 408 -27.11 15.93 -27.46
CA LYS A 408 -25.84 16.22 -28.13
C LYS A 408 -26.00 15.80 -29.59
N VAL A 409 -25.69 16.74 -30.47
CA VAL A 409 -25.70 16.54 -31.93
C VAL A 409 -24.42 15.82 -32.33
#